data_AF-A0A1B9R1X5-F1
#
_entry.id   AF-A0A1B9R1X5-F1
#
_cell.length_a   1.000
_cell.length_b   1.000
_cell.length_c   1.000
_cell.angle_alpha   90.00
_cell.angle_beta   90.00
_cell.angle_gamma   90.00
#
_symmetry.space_group_name_H-M   'P 1'
#
loop_
_entity.id
_entity.type
_entity.pdbx_description
1 polymer ?
#
loop_
_entity_poly.entity_id
_entity_poly.type
_entity_poly.pdbx_seq_one_letter_code
_entity_poly.pdbx_strand_id
1 'polypeptide(L)'
;MNKIMTQKITTIILAISALFSAWLYWGSDLKVEQVLTSHEWQSRLITEVSHIAGDSVGPLRRAEVNSNVKYLPNGTYIRVSLVRLIVEESDNIVMINISETGEWNISDNYLLVSPKEFKDVSSAQTKDFTEEQLKLITQLFKMEARQ
;
A
#
# COMPACT_ATOMS: atom_id res chain seq x y z
N MET A 1 -19.10 -2.44 56.88
CA MET A 1 -19.46 -1.86 55.55
C MET A 1 -20.61 -2.67 54.97
N ASN A 2 -21.75 -2.05 54.68
CA ASN A 2 -23.00 -2.75 54.37
C ASN A 2 -22.88 -3.46 53.00
N LYS A 3 -23.12 -4.77 52.91
CA LYS A 3 -22.89 -5.61 51.71
C LYS A 3 -23.58 -5.06 50.44
N ILE A 4 -24.75 -4.45 50.63
CA ILE A 4 -25.54 -3.80 49.58
C ILE A 4 -24.85 -2.53 49.05
N MET A 5 -24.15 -1.78 49.91
CA MET A 5 -23.42 -0.57 49.54
C MET A 5 -22.19 -0.91 48.70
N THR A 6 -21.45 -1.96 49.08
CA THR A 6 -20.31 -2.47 48.29
C THR A 6 -20.74 -2.98 46.93
N GLN A 7 -21.84 -3.74 46.83
CA GLN A 7 -22.35 -4.20 45.52
C GLN A 7 -22.70 -3.04 44.60
N LYS A 8 -23.44 -2.02 45.08
CA LYS A 8 -23.78 -0.84 44.28
C LYS A 8 -22.54 -0.12 43.75
N ILE A 9 -21.53 0.06 44.61
CA ILE A 9 -20.25 0.68 44.22
C ILE A 9 -19.54 -0.17 43.17
N THR A 10 -19.45 -1.49 43.33
CA THR A 10 -18.85 -2.39 42.35
C THR A 10 -19.57 -2.33 41.00
N THR A 11 -20.90 -2.31 40.98
CA THR A 11 -21.68 -2.21 39.74
C THR A 11 -21.45 -0.89 39.01
N ILE A 12 -21.36 0.22 39.76
CA ILE A 12 -21.08 1.55 39.19
C ILE A 12 -19.66 1.59 38.59
N ILE A 13 -18.66 1.06 39.31
CA ILE A 13 -17.28 1.00 38.81
C ILE A 13 -17.21 0.14 37.54
N LEU A 14 -17.91 -1.00 37.51
CA LEU A 14 -17.97 -1.86 36.34
C LEU A 14 -18.59 -1.14 35.14
N ALA A 15 -19.70 -0.41 35.35
CA ALA A 15 -20.36 0.35 34.29
C ALA A 15 -19.46 1.47 33.73
N ILE A 16 -18.75 2.20 34.60
CA ILE A 16 -17.80 3.24 34.18
C ILE A 16 -16.64 2.62 33.40
N SER A 17 -16.09 1.50 33.86
CA SER A 17 -15.01 0.80 33.15
C SER A 17 -15.47 0.30 31.78
N ALA A 18 -16.68 -0.25 31.68
CA ALA A 18 -17.23 -0.69 30.40
C ALA A 18 -17.43 0.48 29.42
N LEU A 19 -17.98 1.61 29.90
CA LEU A 19 -18.18 2.81 29.09
C LEU A 19 -16.85 3.41 28.63
N PHE A 20 -15.86 3.48 29.50
CA PHE A 20 -14.54 3.98 29.17
C PHE A 20 -13.82 3.09 28.14
N SER A 21 -13.89 1.77 28.31
CA SER A 21 -13.36 0.81 27.33
C SER A 21 -14.07 0.92 25.99
N ALA A 22 -15.40 1.07 25.98
CA ALA A 22 -16.17 1.26 24.75
C ALA A 22 -15.82 2.58 24.05
N TRP A 23 -15.62 3.67 24.81
CA TRP A 23 -15.19 4.96 24.29
C TRP A 23 -13.80 4.88 23.65
N LEU A 24 -12.82 4.28 24.34
CA LEU A 24 -11.48 4.07 23.81
C LEU A 24 -11.50 3.20 22.55
N TYR A 25 -12.33 2.16 22.52
CA TYR A 25 -12.44 1.28 21.36
C TYR A 25 -13.00 1.98 20.12
N TRP A 26 -14.00 2.85 20.28
CA TRP A 26 -14.64 3.54 19.16
C TRP A 26 -13.89 4.80 18.70
N GLY A 27 -13.21 5.49 19.62
CA GLY A 27 -12.52 6.75 19.35
C GLY A 27 -11.04 6.62 19.01
N SER A 28 -10.49 5.40 18.97
CA SER A 28 -9.06 5.19 18.74
C SER A 28 -8.76 4.61 17.35
N ASP A 29 -7.66 5.10 16.75
CA ASP A 29 -7.05 4.58 15.52
C ASP A 29 -6.66 3.09 15.62
N LEU A 30 -6.65 2.51 16.82
CA LEU A 30 -6.38 1.09 17.08
C LEU A 30 -7.18 0.15 16.19
N LYS A 31 -8.46 0.45 15.92
CA LYS A 31 -9.29 -0.39 15.05
C LYS A 31 -8.79 -0.35 13.60
N VAL A 32 -8.40 0.83 13.12
CA VAL A 32 -7.88 1.02 11.76
C VAL A 32 -6.53 0.33 11.63
N GLU A 33 -5.65 0.49 12.62
CA GLU A 33 -4.35 -0.18 12.70
C GLU A 33 -4.48 -1.71 12.66
N GLN A 34 -5.42 -2.25 13.43
CA GLN A 34 -5.72 -3.68 13.45
C GLN A 34 -6.25 -4.18 12.09
N VAL A 35 -7.11 -3.41 11.43
CA VAL A 35 -7.63 -3.76 10.10
C VAL A 35 -6.51 -3.75 9.06
N LEU A 36 -5.66 -2.72 9.07
CA LEU A 36 -4.53 -2.59 8.15
C LEU A 36 -3.53 -3.74 8.30
N THR A 37 -3.22 -4.13 9.54
CA THR A 37 -2.20 -5.14 9.85
C THR A 37 -2.69 -6.60 9.75
N SER A 38 -4.01 -6.82 9.76
CA SER A 38 -4.60 -8.17 9.66
C SER A 38 -4.82 -8.66 8.23
N HIS A 39 -4.68 -7.80 7.23
CA HIS A 39 -4.96 -8.10 5.83
C HIS A 39 -3.79 -7.81 4.92
N GLU A 40 -3.81 -8.47 3.77
CA GLU A 40 -2.99 -8.11 2.61
C GLU A 40 -3.84 -7.29 1.66
N TRP A 41 -3.32 -6.13 1.27
CA TRP A 41 -4.04 -5.13 0.50
C TRP A 41 -3.61 -5.21 -0.95
N GLN A 42 -4.58 -5.36 -1.85
CA GLN A 42 -4.33 -5.49 -3.27
C GLN A 42 -4.80 -4.25 -4.01
N SER A 43 -4.00 -3.78 -4.96
CA SER A 43 -4.38 -2.71 -5.87
C SER A 43 -4.08 -3.09 -7.31
N ARG A 44 -4.89 -2.55 -8.22
CA ARG A 44 -4.70 -2.65 -9.66
C ARG A 44 -4.84 -1.27 -10.28
N LEU A 45 -3.80 -0.84 -10.96
CA LEU A 45 -3.74 0.41 -11.69
C LEU A 45 -3.52 0.11 -13.17
N ILE A 46 -4.28 0.79 -14.03
CA ILE A 46 -4.20 0.63 -15.48
C ILE A 46 -4.01 2.02 -16.05
N THR A 47 -2.85 2.25 -16.66
CA THR A 47 -2.51 3.49 -17.34
C THR A 47 -2.47 3.24 -18.83
N GLU A 48 -3.31 3.96 -19.56
CA GLU A 48 -3.29 3.98 -21.02
C GLU A 48 -2.44 5.17 -21.47
N VAL A 49 -1.40 4.88 -22.25
CA VAL A 49 -0.46 5.89 -22.77
C VAL A 49 -1.00 6.34 -24.12
N SER A 50 -1.54 7.56 -24.19
CA SER A 50 -1.97 8.13 -25.47
C SER A 50 -0.76 8.39 -26.38
N HIS A 51 -0.94 8.31 -27.70
CA HIS A 51 0.09 8.53 -28.74
C HIS A 51 0.86 9.87 -28.65
N ILE A 52 0.47 10.77 -27.74
CA ILE A 52 1.04 12.11 -27.55
C ILE A 52 2.31 12.08 -26.66
N ALA A 53 2.62 10.95 -26.01
CA ALA A 53 3.78 10.85 -25.10
C ALA A 53 5.16 10.83 -25.79
N GLY A 54 5.20 10.88 -27.14
CA GLY A 54 6.43 11.03 -27.94
C GLY A 54 7.40 9.84 -27.85
N ASP A 55 8.40 9.83 -28.73
CA ASP A 55 9.40 8.75 -28.92
C ASP A 55 10.19 8.33 -27.65
N SER A 56 9.97 8.99 -26.50
CA SER A 56 10.72 8.82 -25.26
C SER A 56 10.35 7.56 -24.46
N VAL A 57 9.11 7.06 -24.57
CA VAL A 57 8.63 5.88 -23.80
C VAL A 57 8.54 4.60 -24.65
N GLY A 58 8.98 4.66 -25.90
CA GLY A 58 8.95 3.51 -26.83
C GLY A 58 7.52 3.14 -27.25
N PRO A 59 7.29 1.90 -27.72
CA PRO A 59 6.01 1.48 -28.29
C PRO A 59 4.96 1.10 -27.23
N LEU A 60 5.05 1.70 -26.03
CA LEU A 60 4.21 1.41 -24.88
C LEU A 60 2.78 1.95 -25.09
N ARG A 61 1.78 1.06 -25.11
CA ARG A 61 0.36 1.45 -25.19
C ARG A 61 -0.32 1.45 -23.83
N ARG A 62 -0.02 0.44 -23.02
CA ARG A 62 -0.69 0.25 -21.73
C ARG A 62 0.29 -0.29 -20.69
N ALA A 63 0.26 0.29 -19.50
CA ALA A 63 0.92 -0.23 -18.33
C ALA A 63 -0.13 -0.70 -17.31
N GLU A 64 -0.05 -1.96 -16.90
CA GLU A 64 -0.88 -2.52 -15.84
C GLU A 64 0.00 -2.79 -14.63
N VAL A 65 -0.30 -2.17 -13.49
CA VAL A 65 0.41 -2.39 -12.23
C VAL A 65 -0.53 -3.12 -11.28
N ASN A 66 -0.13 -4.32 -10.85
CA ASN A 66 -0.80 -5.03 -9.76
C ASN A 66 0.13 -5.01 -8.56
N SER A 67 -0.36 -4.53 -7.42
CA SER A 67 0.43 -4.45 -6.19
C SER A 67 -0.23 -5.21 -5.06
N ASN A 68 0.59 -5.81 -4.21
CA ASN A 68 0.19 -6.36 -2.92
C ASN A 68 1.01 -5.65 -1.82
N VAL A 69 0.31 -5.15 -0.79
CA VAL A 69 0.88 -4.45 0.35
C VAL A 69 0.53 -5.16 1.65
N LYS A 70 1.52 -5.26 2.53
CA LYS A 70 1.34 -5.68 3.91
C LYS A 70 1.84 -4.61 4.87
N TYR A 71 0.95 -4.12 5.74
CA TYR A 71 1.29 -3.24 6.84
C TYR A 71 1.61 -4.09 8.07
N LEU A 72 2.76 -3.83 8.70
CA LEU A 72 3.23 -4.59 9.86
C LEU A 72 3.04 -3.78 11.15
N PRO A 73 2.72 -4.43 12.29
CA PRO A 73 2.49 -3.75 13.58
C PRO A 73 3.66 -2.92 14.11
N ASN A 74 4.86 -3.07 13.53
CA ASN A 74 6.04 -2.29 13.89
C ASN A 74 6.12 -0.95 13.14
N GLY A 75 5.06 -0.52 12.44
CA GLY A 75 5.03 0.71 11.65
C GLY A 75 5.76 0.62 10.31
N THR A 76 6.14 -0.58 9.86
CA THR A 76 6.75 -0.79 8.53
C THR A 76 5.78 -1.44 7.56
N TYR A 77 5.93 -1.18 6.26
CA TYR A 77 5.15 -1.85 5.23
C TYR A 77 6.06 -2.43 4.17
N ILE A 78 5.56 -3.46 3.49
CA ILE A 78 6.21 -4.10 2.35
C ILE A 78 5.20 -4.10 1.21
N ARG A 79 5.62 -3.60 0.05
CA ARG A 79 4.85 -3.64 -1.20
C ARG A 79 5.61 -4.44 -2.25
N VAL A 80 4.88 -5.29 -2.97
CA VAL A 80 5.38 -5.96 -4.18
C VAL A 80 4.45 -5.59 -5.32
N SER A 81 5.02 -5.00 -6.37
CA SER A 81 4.31 -4.56 -7.56
C SER A 81 4.81 -5.30 -8.79
N LEU A 82 3.87 -5.80 -9.58
CA LEU A 82 4.11 -6.40 -10.88
C LEU A 82 3.60 -5.46 -11.96
N VAL A 83 4.53 -4.84 -12.67
CA VAL A 83 4.26 -3.95 -13.80
C VAL A 83 4.29 -4.78 -15.07
N ARG A 84 3.18 -4.75 -15.82
CA ARG A 84 3.03 -5.37 -17.14
C ARG A 84 2.98 -4.25 -18.18
N LEU A 85 3.99 -4.19 -19.03
CA LEU A 85 4.07 -3.27 -20.14
C LEU A 85 3.58 -3.97 -21.40
N ILE A 86 2.60 -3.38 -22.07
CA ILE A 86 1.97 -3.92 -23.27
C ILE A 86 2.30 -3.00 -24.44
N VAL A 87 2.90 -3.59 -25.47
CA VAL A 87 3.39 -2.92 -26.67
C VAL A 87 2.35 -3.02 -27.79
N GLU A 88 2.26 -1.99 -28.65
CA GLU A 88 1.39 -2.00 -29.82
C GLU A 88 1.89 -3.01 -30.88
N GLU A 89 0.98 -3.75 -31.51
CA GLU A 89 1.26 -4.76 -32.56
C GLU A 89 2.08 -6.01 -32.16
N SER A 90 2.29 -6.28 -30.87
CA SER A 90 2.89 -7.54 -30.41
C SER A 90 2.18 -8.11 -29.17
N ASP A 91 2.15 -9.44 -29.06
CA ASP A 91 1.75 -10.15 -27.83
C ASP A 91 2.87 -10.14 -26.76
N ASN A 92 3.91 -9.31 -26.97
CA ASN A 92 5.03 -9.23 -26.06
C ASN A 92 4.63 -8.45 -24.81
N ILE A 93 4.84 -9.07 -23.66
CA ILE A 93 4.56 -8.49 -22.35
C ILE A 93 5.89 -8.40 -21.60
N VAL A 94 6.30 -7.18 -21.30
CA VAL A 94 7.46 -6.96 -20.43
C VAL A 94 6.98 -6.89 -18.98
N MET A 95 7.60 -7.69 -18.13
CA MET A 95 7.26 -7.83 -16.71
C MET A 95 8.37 -7.24 -15.87
N ILE A 96 8.04 -6.26 -15.03
CA ILE A 96 8.95 -5.66 -14.06
C ILE A 96 8.41 -5.95 -12.66
N ASN A 97 9.23 -6.58 -11.82
CA ASN A 97 8.92 -6.72 -10.39
C ASN A 97 9.62 -5.61 -9.62
N ILE A 98 8.83 -4.85 -8.85
CA ILE A 98 9.32 -3.80 -7.98
C ILE A 98 8.93 -4.18 -6.56
N SER A 99 9.91 -4.32 -5.68
CA SER A 99 9.69 -4.43 -4.24
C SER A 99 10.02 -3.10 -3.57
N GLU A 100 9.16 -2.68 -2.67
CA GLU A 100 9.25 -1.43 -1.91
C GLU A 100 9.07 -1.73 -0.43
N THR A 101 9.87 -1.09 0.41
CA THR A 101 9.69 -1.10 1.86
C THR A 101 9.72 0.32 2.40
N GLY A 102 8.97 0.56 3.46
CA GLY A 102 8.88 1.89 4.05
C GLY A 102 8.22 1.88 5.41
N GLU A 103 7.89 3.08 5.88
CA GLU A 103 7.15 3.29 7.12
C GLU A 103 5.72 3.71 6.84
N TRP A 104 4.83 3.44 7.79
CA TRP A 104 3.45 3.88 7.75
C TRP A 104 2.98 4.30 9.14
N ASN A 105 2.02 5.22 9.16
CA ASN A 105 1.32 5.65 10.35
C ASN A 105 -0.09 6.12 10.01
N ILE A 106 -0.94 6.21 11.02
CA ILE A 106 -2.28 6.79 10.91
C ILE A 106 -2.26 8.18 11.52
N SER A 107 -2.87 9.14 10.84
CA SER A 107 -3.12 10.48 11.36
C SER A 107 -4.51 10.91 10.92
N ASP A 108 -5.41 11.20 11.86
CA ASP A 108 -6.79 11.64 11.58
C ASP A 108 -7.52 10.74 10.57
N ASN A 109 -7.43 9.42 10.75
CA ASN A 109 -7.98 8.39 9.86
C ASN A 109 -7.36 8.31 8.45
N TYR A 110 -6.30 9.08 8.17
CA TYR A 110 -5.51 8.92 6.95
C TYR A 110 -4.37 7.94 7.17
N LEU A 111 -4.16 7.07 6.20
CA LEU A 111 -2.96 6.25 6.12
C LEU A 111 -1.86 7.05 5.44
N LEU A 112 -0.80 7.33 6.19
CA LEU A 112 0.40 7.98 5.69
C LEU A 112 1.45 6.90 5.44
N VAL A 113 2.08 6.94 4.27
CA VAL A 113 3.14 6.01 3.87
C VAL A 113 4.39 6.78 3.45
N SER A 114 5.55 6.29 3.86
CA SER A 114 6.85 6.89 3.59
C SER A 114 7.79 5.82 3.04
N PRO A 115 7.94 5.70 1.72
CA PRO A 115 8.86 4.75 1.10
C PRO A 115 10.31 4.99 1.52
N LYS A 116 11.07 3.93 1.82
CA LYS A 116 12.49 4.01 2.20
C LYS A 116 13.40 3.32 1.21
N GLU A 117 13.08 2.09 0.83
CA GLU A 117 13.92 1.29 -0.06
C GLU A 117 13.11 0.74 -1.22
N PHE A 118 13.75 0.69 -2.39
CA PHE A 118 13.22 0.05 -3.58
C PHE A 118 14.23 -0.98 -4.07
N LYS A 119 13.77 -2.20 -4.33
CA LYS A 119 14.54 -3.27 -4.95
C LYS A 119 13.87 -3.63 -6.26
N ASP A 120 14.60 -3.39 -7.36
CA ASP A 120 14.14 -3.76 -8.69
C ASP A 120 14.60 -5.18 -8.99
N VAL A 121 13.67 -6.04 -9.37
CA VAL A 121 13.97 -7.40 -9.85
C VAL A 121 13.38 -7.53 -11.25
N SER A 122 14.02 -6.90 -12.22
CA SER A 122 13.61 -6.93 -13.62
C SER A 122 13.77 -8.34 -14.18
N SER A 123 12.71 -8.92 -14.76
CA SER A 123 12.77 -10.21 -15.46
C SER A 123 13.18 -10.05 -16.94
N ALA A 124 14.00 -11.00 -17.42
CA ALA A 124 14.87 -10.93 -18.60
C ALA A 124 14.22 -10.96 -20.00
N GLN A 125 13.05 -10.34 -20.21
CA GLN A 125 12.45 -10.19 -21.54
C GLN A 125 12.43 -8.71 -21.97
N THR A 126 13.57 -8.27 -22.49
CA THR A 126 13.88 -6.87 -22.85
C THR A 126 13.79 -6.60 -24.35
N LYS A 127 13.24 -7.51 -25.16
CA LYS A 127 13.41 -7.44 -26.64
C LYS A 127 12.81 -6.17 -27.27
N ASP A 128 11.80 -5.58 -26.66
CA ASP A 128 11.06 -4.44 -27.24
C ASP A 128 11.34 -3.09 -26.56
N PHE A 129 12.18 -3.05 -25.52
CA PHE A 129 12.52 -1.82 -24.80
C PHE A 129 14.02 -1.74 -24.53
N THR A 130 14.58 -0.54 -24.69
CA THR A 130 15.97 -0.29 -24.29
C THR A 130 16.09 -0.24 -22.76
N GLU A 131 17.29 -0.47 -22.23
CA GLU A 131 17.55 -0.34 -20.79
C GLU A 131 17.23 1.08 -20.28
N GLU A 132 17.46 2.11 -21.09
CA GLU A 132 17.14 3.50 -20.76
C GLU A 132 15.64 3.74 -20.63
N GLN A 133 14.83 3.17 -21.55
CA GLN A 133 13.38 3.26 -21.49
C GLN A 133 12.82 2.53 -20.26
N LEU A 134 13.32 1.33 -19.96
CA LEU A 134 12.92 0.60 -18.76
C LEU A 134 13.30 1.34 -17.48
N LYS A 135 14.46 2.00 -17.46
CA LYS A 135 14.90 2.83 -16.35
C LYS A 135 13.97 4.02 -16.16
N LEU A 136 13.58 4.71 -17.23
CA LEU A 136 12.64 5.84 -17.18
C LEU A 136 11.26 5.41 -16.67
N ILE A 137 10.73 4.31 -17.20
CA ILE A 137 9.44 3.74 -16.76
C ILE A 137 9.51 3.35 -15.28
N THR A 138 10.59 2.70 -14.86
CA THR A 138 10.79 2.33 -13.45
C THR A 138 10.90 3.56 -12.56
N GLN A 139 11.58 4.62 -13.01
CA GLN A 139 11.70 5.87 -12.27
C GLN A 139 10.35 6.58 -12.11
N LEU A 140 9.51 6.58 -13.14
CA LEU A 140 8.15 7.11 -13.05
C LEU A 140 7.36 6.42 -11.94
N PHE A 141 7.37 5.08 -11.91
CA PHE A 141 6.67 4.33 -10.86
C PHE A 141 7.25 4.55 -9.45
N LYS A 142 8.58 4.70 -9.33
CA LYS A 142 9.22 5.06 -8.05
C LYS A 142 8.85 6.46 -7.58
N MET A 143 8.63 7.39 -8.51
CA MET A 143 8.21 8.76 -8.20
C MET A 143 6.75 8.78 -7.73
N GLU A 144 5.85 8.08 -8.42
CA GLU A 144 4.44 7.95 -8.01
C GLU A 144 4.31 7.32 -6.62
N ALA A 145 5.17 6.35 -6.28
CA ALA A 145 5.15 5.71 -4.96
C ALA A 145 5.51 6.66 -3.80
N ARG A 146 6.20 7.78 -4.07
CA ARG A 146 6.62 8.77 -3.06
C ARG A 146 5.61 9.89 -2.83
N GLN A 147 4.53 9.92 -3.61
CA GLN A 147 3.52 10.97 -3.59
C GLN A 147 2.36 10.63 -2.64
#